data_AF-A0A0R2RLL7-F1
#
_entry.id   AF-A0A0R2RLL7-F1
#
_cell.length_a   1.000
_cell.length_b   1.000
_cell.length_c   1.000
_cell.angle_alpha   90.00
_cell.angle_beta   90.00
_cell.angle_gamma   90.00
#
_symmetry.space_group_name_H-M   'P 1'
#
loop_
_entity.id
_entity.type
_entity.pdbx_description
1 polymer ?
#
loop_
_entity_poly.entity_id
_entity_poly.type
_entity_poly.pdbx_seq_one_letter_code
_entity_poly.pdbx_strand_id
1 'polypeptide(L)'
;MIPEKVREHFEEYINQEVYVQIAVIKGKEKITTKSAINKYFSSNHFKDLSSGKPYDHFIEGLKDKCLGKLINSPMRNTATDDEVIIELQKKLNKLSPEELNDIFWEIETGEYLNSFQVKELEDEKEAIIEKLNLEKDASKSDEAFETIINFCKKYEELCAKKYPEAPLPLEILNNFN
;
A
#
# COMPACT_ATOMS: atom_id res chain seq x y z
N MET A 1 8.57 14.83 2.38
CA MET A 1 9.17 13.56 1.93
C MET A 1 8.79 12.48 2.91
N ILE A 2 8.00 11.54 2.42
CA ILE A 2 7.54 10.34 3.15
C ILE A 2 8.75 9.48 3.56
N PRO A 3 8.78 8.90 4.78
CA PRO A 3 9.83 7.96 5.19
C PRO A 3 9.92 6.77 4.22
N GLU A 4 11.13 6.35 3.87
CA GLU A 4 11.36 5.29 2.87
C GLU A 4 10.65 3.99 3.22
N LYS A 5 10.74 3.54 4.48
CA LYS A 5 10.04 2.33 4.95
C LYS A 5 8.52 2.39 4.75
N VAL A 6 7.92 3.56 4.96
CA VAL A 6 6.48 3.75 4.77
C VAL A 6 6.12 3.66 3.30
N ARG A 7 6.96 4.22 2.42
CA ARG A 7 6.80 4.10 0.97
C ARG A 7 6.93 2.65 0.52
N GLU A 8 7.93 1.92 1.01
CA GLU A 8 8.11 0.49 0.72
C GLU A 8 6.91 -0.34 1.20
N HIS A 9 6.42 -0.08 2.42
CA HIS A 9 5.25 -0.78 2.97
C HIS A 9 3.97 -0.48 2.18
N PHE A 10 3.74 0.79 1.81
CA PHE A 10 2.62 1.20 0.98
C PHE A 10 2.66 0.54 -0.41
N GLU A 11 3.83 0.52 -1.05
CA GLU A 11 4.02 -0.18 -2.31
C GLU A 11 3.81 -1.69 -2.18
N GLU A 12 4.36 -2.33 -1.13
CA GLU A 12 4.16 -3.76 -0.85
C GLU A 12 2.66 -4.08 -0.72
N TYR A 13 1.93 -3.31 0.08
CA TYR A 13 0.50 -3.48 0.31
C TYR A 13 -0.30 -3.46 -1.01
N ILE A 14 -0.07 -2.47 -1.86
CA ILE A 14 -0.78 -2.35 -3.13
C ILE A 14 -0.34 -3.42 -4.13
N ASN A 15 0.96 -3.65 -4.27
CA ASN A 15 1.49 -4.61 -5.23
C ASN A 15 1.05 -6.03 -4.90
N GLN A 16 0.98 -6.38 -3.60
CA GLN A 16 0.46 -7.65 -3.12
C GLN A 16 -1.00 -7.85 -3.52
N GLU A 17 -1.86 -6.86 -3.25
CA GLU A 17 -3.30 -6.91 -3.55
C GLU A 17 -3.52 -7.26 -5.04
N VAL A 18 -2.80 -6.59 -5.94
CA VAL A 18 -2.88 -6.83 -7.38
C VAL A 18 -2.32 -8.20 -7.76
N TYR A 19 -1.13 -8.53 -7.28
CA TYR A 19 -0.44 -9.78 -7.61
C TYR A 19 -1.27 -11.01 -7.25
N VAL A 20 -1.86 -11.03 -6.05
CA VAL A 20 -2.65 -12.16 -5.55
C VAL A 20 -3.87 -12.42 -6.44
N GLN A 21 -4.59 -11.37 -6.86
CA GLN A 21 -5.77 -11.54 -7.71
C GLN A 21 -5.41 -12.13 -9.07
N ILE A 22 -4.33 -11.66 -9.69
CA ILE A 22 -3.88 -12.18 -10.99
C ILE A 22 -3.36 -13.61 -10.84
N ALA A 23 -2.63 -13.93 -9.77
CA ALA A 23 -2.16 -15.28 -9.49
C ALA A 23 -3.32 -16.28 -9.31
N VAL A 24 -4.38 -15.86 -8.61
CA VAL A 24 -5.60 -16.65 -8.46
C VAL A 24 -6.29 -16.88 -9.80
N ILE A 25 -6.41 -15.87 -10.66
CA ILE A 25 -6.98 -16.01 -12.02
C ILE A 25 -6.13 -16.99 -12.85
N LYS A 26 -4.80 -16.77 -12.91
CA LYS A 26 -3.84 -17.61 -13.65
C LYS A 26 -3.97 -19.08 -13.22
N GLY A 27 -3.96 -19.34 -11.91
CA GLY A 27 -4.00 -20.68 -11.35
C GLY A 27 -5.34 -21.39 -11.54
N LYS A 28 -6.47 -20.70 -11.31
CA LYS A 28 -7.81 -21.29 -11.48
C LYS A 28 -8.11 -21.69 -12.92
N GLU A 29 -7.69 -20.86 -13.86
CA GLU A 29 -8.00 -21.07 -15.28
C GLU A 29 -6.88 -21.75 -16.07
N LYS A 30 -5.70 -21.93 -15.47
CA LYS A 30 -4.51 -22.53 -16.10
C LYS A 30 -4.10 -21.81 -17.40
N ILE A 31 -4.09 -20.49 -17.36
CA ILE A 31 -3.76 -19.62 -18.50
C ILE A 31 -2.41 -18.92 -18.32
N THR A 32 -1.96 -18.19 -19.34
CA THR A 32 -0.73 -17.38 -19.27
C THR A 32 -0.92 -16.16 -18.36
N THR A 33 0.18 -15.61 -17.85
CA THR A 33 0.16 -14.37 -17.03
C THR A 33 -0.44 -13.20 -17.80
N LYS A 34 -0.08 -13.02 -19.09
CA LYS A 34 -0.68 -11.98 -19.94
C LYS A 34 -2.19 -12.14 -20.09
N SER A 35 -2.67 -13.37 -20.30
CA SER A 35 -4.09 -13.65 -20.36
C SER A 35 -4.80 -13.40 -19.02
N ALA A 36 -4.15 -13.73 -17.90
CA ALA A 36 -4.69 -13.48 -16.56
C ALA A 36 -4.83 -11.97 -16.26
N ILE A 37 -3.85 -11.15 -16.64
CA ILE A 37 -3.91 -9.69 -16.51
C ILE A 37 -5.05 -9.12 -17.37
N ASN A 38 -5.18 -9.56 -18.62
CA ASN A 38 -6.27 -9.09 -19.49
C ASN A 38 -7.66 -9.43 -18.91
N LYS A 39 -7.79 -10.60 -18.26
CA LYS A 39 -9.02 -10.95 -17.53
C LYS A 39 -9.21 -10.14 -16.26
N TYR A 40 -8.14 -9.84 -15.55
CA TYR A 40 -8.17 -9.00 -14.35
C TYR A 40 -8.79 -7.63 -14.62
N PHE A 41 -8.55 -7.03 -15.79
CA PHE A 41 -9.18 -5.75 -16.17
C PHE A 41 -10.71 -5.76 -16.23
N SER A 42 -11.33 -6.93 -16.39
CA SER A 42 -12.79 -7.08 -16.36
C SER A 42 -13.33 -7.46 -14.97
N SER A 43 -12.46 -7.51 -13.95
CA SER A 43 -12.82 -7.94 -12.59
C SER A 43 -13.25 -6.76 -11.72
N ASN A 44 -14.07 -7.05 -10.70
CA ASN A 44 -14.40 -6.06 -9.65
C ASN A 44 -13.14 -5.60 -8.89
N HIS A 45 -12.11 -6.44 -8.77
CA HIS A 45 -10.86 -6.06 -8.12
C HIS A 45 -10.10 -4.99 -8.90
N PHE A 46 -10.08 -5.06 -10.24
CA PHE A 46 -9.50 -3.99 -11.05
C PHE A 46 -10.35 -2.73 -10.96
N LYS A 47 -11.69 -2.86 -10.97
CA LYS A 47 -12.57 -1.71 -10.79
C LYS A 47 -12.26 -0.97 -9.48
N ASP A 48 -12.18 -1.70 -8.37
CA ASP A 48 -11.82 -1.17 -7.05
C ASP A 48 -10.41 -0.53 -7.05
N LEU A 49 -9.41 -1.15 -7.70
CA LEU A 49 -8.07 -0.58 -7.83
C LEU A 49 -8.08 0.72 -8.63
N SER A 50 -8.72 0.71 -9.81
CA SER A 50 -8.81 1.84 -10.73
C SER A 50 -9.62 3.01 -10.14
N SER A 51 -10.44 2.77 -9.12
CA SER A 51 -11.13 3.81 -8.36
C SER A 51 -10.37 4.26 -7.11
N GLY A 52 -9.17 3.73 -6.84
CA GLY A 52 -8.33 4.12 -5.70
C GLY A 52 -8.60 3.40 -4.39
N LYS A 53 -9.53 2.45 -4.34
CA LYS A 53 -10.05 1.91 -3.07
C LYS A 53 -8.98 1.25 -2.18
N PRO A 54 -8.01 0.44 -2.69
CA PRO A 54 -6.95 -0.10 -1.85
C PRO A 54 -6.08 1.00 -1.22
N TYR A 55 -5.80 2.05 -1.98
CA TYR A 55 -5.04 3.21 -1.50
C TYR A 55 -5.80 3.98 -0.42
N ASP A 56 -7.09 4.24 -0.65
CA ASP A 56 -7.95 4.90 0.32
C ASP A 56 -8.02 4.09 1.62
N HIS A 57 -8.17 2.76 1.53
CA HIS A 57 -8.17 1.91 2.72
C HIS A 57 -6.87 2.02 3.54
N PHE A 58 -5.71 2.05 2.87
CA PHE A 58 -4.43 2.25 3.55
C PHE A 58 -4.35 3.63 4.21
N ILE A 59 -4.66 4.69 3.45
CA ILE A 59 -4.55 6.08 3.90
C ILE A 59 -5.54 6.38 5.03
N GLU A 60 -6.78 5.89 4.94
CA GLU A 60 -7.77 6.00 6.01
C GLU A 60 -7.34 5.24 7.26
N GLY A 61 -6.78 4.03 7.10
CA GLY A 61 -6.20 3.27 8.20
C GLY A 61 -5.04 4.00 8.89
N LEU A 62 -4.22 4.73 8.14
CA LEU A 62 -3.17 5.60 8.67
C LEU A 62 -3.76 6.83 9.39
N LYS A 63 -4.74 7.50 8.78
CA LYS A 63 -5.44 8.65 9.38
C LYS A 63 -6.17 8.28 10.67
N ASP A 64 -6.68 7.05 10.75
CA ASP A 64 -7.34 6.56 11.95
C ASP A 64 -6.38 6.51 13.15
N LYS A 65 -5.09 6.26 12.89
CA LYS A 65 -4.00 6.18 13.87
C LYS A 65 -3.35 7.55 14.16
N CYS A 66 -4.15 8.60 14.14
CA CYS A 66 -3.75 9.95 14.53
C CYS A 66 -3.45 10.03 16.04
N LEU A 67 -2.32 10.63 16.43
CA LEU A 67 -1.92 10.74 17.82
C LEU A 67 -2.84 11.65 18.64
N GLY A 68 -3.50 12.61 18.00
CA GLY A 68 -4.51 13.46 18.63
C GLY A 68 -5.65 12.68 19.29
N LYS A 69 -5.97 11.49 18.77
CA LYS A 69 -6.98 10.60 19.38
C LYS A 69 -6.53 9.99 20.71
N LEU A 70 -5.23 9.99 20.99
CA LEU A 70 -4.64 9.40 22.19
C LEU A 70 -4.44 10.42 23.33
N ILE A 71 -4.80 11.69 23.15
CA ILE A 71 -4.60 12.75 24.14
C ILE A 71 -5.21 12.40 25.51
N ASN A 72 -6.42 11.83 25.51
CA ASN A 72 -7.14 11.44 26.72
C ASN A 72 -7.04 9.93 27.01
N SER A 73 -6.17 9.21 26.32
CA SER A 73 -6.00 7.78 26.54
C SER A 73 -5.36 7.51 27.91
N PRO A 74 -5.86 6.53 28.68
CA PRO A 74 -5.21 6.14 29.95
C PRO A 74 -3.78 5.65 29.73
N MET A 75 -3.49 5.07 28.56
CA MET A 75 -2.14 4.62 28.19
C MET A 75 -1.11 5.74 28.30
N ARG A 76 -1.47 7.00 28.03
CA ARG A 76 -0.56 8.15 28.00
C ARG A 76 0.27 8.33 29.29
N ASN A 77 -0.30 7.93 30.44
CA ASN A 77 0.32 8.09 31.76
C ASN A 77 0.43 6.77 32.54
N THR A 78 0.09 5.64 31.91
CA THR A 78 0.16 4.33 32.56
C THR A 78 1.62 3.85 32.54
N ALA A 79 2.16 3.46 33.69
CA ALA A 79 3.51 2.89 33.76
C ALA A 79 3.59 1.61 32.92
N THR A 80 4.67 1.47 32.16
CA THR A 80 4.93 0.34 31.27
C THR A 80 6.44 0.19 31.08
N ASP A 81 6.87 -1.04 30.84
CA ASP A 81 8.26 -1.36 30.50
C ASP A 81 8.43 -1.54 28.97
N ASP A 82 7.35 -1.41 28.19
CA ASP A 82 7.39 -1.48 26.73
C ASP A 82 8.02 -0.22 26.12
N GLU A 83 9.17 -0.39 25.46
CA GLU A 83 9.96 0.71 24.90
C GLU A 83 9.20 1.53 23.84
N VAL A 84 8.37 0.88 23.02
CA VAL A 84 7.57 1.54 21.97
C VAL A 84 6.50 2.42 22.63
N ILE A 85 5.83 1.89 23.66
CA ILE A 85 4.83 2.66 24.41
C ILE A 85 5.51 3.81 25.16
N ILE A 86 6.69 3.61 25.74
CA ILE A 86 7.45 4.68 26.40
C ILE A 86 7.79 5.81 25.40
N GLU A 87 8.22 5.49 24.19
CA GLU A 87 8.49 6.50 23.15
C GLU A 87 7.21 7.26 22.75
N LEU A 88 6.12 6.54 22.55
CA LEU A 88 4.82 7.12 22.22
C LEU A 88 4.34 8.06 23.32
N GLN A 89 4.41 7.65 24.59
CA GLN A 89 4.07 8.48 25.76
C GLN A 89 4.93 9.74 25.81
N LYS A 90 6.23 9.66 25.54
CA LYS A 90 7.13 10.83 25.49
C LYS A 90 6.67 11.82 24.43
N LYS A 91 6.27 11.36 23.23
CA LYS A 91 5.73 12.23 22.17
C LYS A 91 4.40 12.87 22.60
N LEU A 92 3.46 12.08 23.10
CA LEU A 92 2.16 12.56 23.57
C LEU A 92 2.29 13.61 24.69
N ASN A 93 3.29 13.48 25.57
CA ASN A 93 3.49 14.41 26.69
C ASN A 93 4.32 15.65 26.32
N LYS A 94 5.04 15.63 25.19
CA LYS A 94 5.87 16.75 24.73
C LYS A 94 5.12 17.73 23.81
N LEU A 95 4.24 17.21 22.96
CA LEU A 95 3.64 17.97 21.86
C LEU A 95 2.28 18.57 22.25
N SER A 96 1.91 19.66 21.56
CA SER A 96 0.59 20.29 21.73
C SER A 96 -0.53 19.46 21.09
N PRO A 97 -1.79 19.64 21.50
CA PRO A 97 -2.93 18.98 20.84
C PRO A 97 -3.00 19.22 19.33
N GLU A 98 -2.66 20.43 18.87
CA GLU A 98 -2.63 20.78 17.45
C GLU A 98 -1.55 20.01 16.71
N GLU A 99 -0.34 19.92 17.27
CA GLU A 99 0.76 19.12 16.71
C GLU A 99 0.40 17.63 16.66
N LEU A 100 -0.23 17.10 17.71
CA LEU A 100 -0.65 15.70 17.77
C LEU A 100 -1.72 15.35 16.73
N ASN A 101 -2.61 16.29 16.41
CA ASN A 101 -3.62 16.11 15.35
C ASN A 101 -3.01 16.10 13.95
N ASP A 102 -1.79 16.61 13.79
CA ASP A 102 -1.06 16.55 12.53
C ASP A 102 -0.22 15.27 12.39
N ILE A 103 -0.06 14.45 13.45
CA ILE A 103 0.83 13.29 13.44
C ILE A 103 0.05 11.98 13.35
N PHE A 104 0.44 11.13 12.41
CA PHE A 104 -0.12 9.82 12.13
C PHE A 104 0.95 8.75 12.34
N TRP A 105 0.59 7.67 13.04
CA TRP A 105 1.51 6.57 13.28
C TRP A 105 1.26 5.42 12.31
N GLU A 106 2.24 5.12 11.47
CA GLU A 106 2.25 3.91 10.66
C GLU A 106 2.88 2.79 11.52
N ILE A 107 2.05 1.81 11.89
CA ILE A 107 2.37 0.82 12.92
C ILE A 107 3.34 -0.24 12.39
N GLU A 108 3.20 -0.64 11.11
CA GLU A 108 4.00 -1.73 10.55
C GLU A 108 5.48 -1.34 10.41
N THR A 109 5.74 -0.06 10.17
CA THR A 109 7.09 0.50 10.04
C THR A 109 7.59 1.21 11.30
N GLY A 110 6.67 1.56 12.21
CA GLY A 110 6.96 2.36 13.40
C GLY A 110 7.19 3.85 13.12
N GLU A 111 7.08 4.28 11.88
CA GLU A 111 7.37 5.65 11.44
C GLU A 111 6.16 6.57 11.64
N TYR A 112 6.43 7.86 11.75
CA TYR A 112 5.41 8.89 11.89
C TYR A 112 5.33 9.75 10.63
N LEU A 113 4.11 10.09 10.24
CA LEU A 113 3.80 10.98 9.13
C LEU A 113 3.07 12.22 9.62
N ASN A 114 3.24 13.33 8.92
CA ASN A 114 2.42 14.52 9.08
C ASN A 114 1.34 14.63 7.98
N SER A 115 0.39 15.57 8.12
CA SER A 115 -0.68 15.72 7.12
C SER A 115 -0.15 16.06 5.73
N PHE A 116 0.99 16.75 5.63
CA PHE A 116 1.63 17.03 4.35
C PHE A 116 2.10 15.73 3.68
N GLN A 117 2.77 14.84 4.41
CA GLN A 117 3.23 13.55 3.88
C GLN A 117 2.05 12.61 3.57
N VAL A 118 0.98 12.65 4.36
CA VAL A 118 -0.26 11.92 4.03
C VAL A 118 -0.86 12.43 2.72
N LYS A 119 -0.85 13.75 2.50
CA LYS A 119 -1.28 14.33 1.23
C LYS A 119 -0.37 13.93 0.06
N GLU A 120 0.95 13.84 0.27
CA GLU A 120 1.87 13.31 -0.76
C GLU A 120 1.44 11.88 -1.20
N LEU A 121 0.97 11.02 -0.29
CA LEU A 121 0.44 9.69 -0.63
C LEU A 121 -0.87 9.76 -1.43
N GLU A 122 -1.76 10.71 -1.09
CA GLU A 122 -3.01 10.95 -1.84
C GLU A 122 -2.72 11.43 -3.26
N ASP A 123 -1.77 12.34 -3.42
CA ASP A 123 -1.37 12.86 -4.74
C ASP A 123 -0.72 11.75 -5.60
N GLU A 124 0.11 10.88 -5.00
CA GLU A 124 0.69 9.71 -5.66
C GLU A 124 -0.39 8.71 -6.11
N LYS A 125 -1.42 8.48 -5.29
CA LYS A 125 -2.59 7.66 -5.64
C LYS A 125 -3.29 8.21 -6.88
N GLU A 126 -3.62 9.50 -6.92
CA GLU A 126 -4.32 10.12 -8.05
C GLU A 126 -3.53 9.97 -9.36
N ALA A 127 -2.20 10.11 -9.29
CA ALA A 127 -1.32 9.92 -10.43
C ALA A 127 -1.34 8.49 -10.98
N ILE A 128 -1.49 7.47 -10.12
CA ILE A 128 -1.65 6.08 -10.56
C ILE A 128 -3.05 5.82 -11.11
N ILE A 129 -4.10 6.29 -10.43
CA ILE A 129 -5.49 6.11 -10.87
C ILE A 129 -5.69 6.61 -12.29
N GLU A 130 -5.11 7.77 -12.63
CA GLU A 130 -5.22 8.34 -13.97
C GLU A 130 -4.64 7.39 -15.06
N LYS A 131 -3.61 6.59 -14.74
CA LYS A 131 -3.03 5.58 -15.66
C LYS A 131 -3.89 4.33 -15.81
N LEU A 132 -4.69 4.02 -14.79
CA LEU A 132 -5.53 2.82 -14.74
C LEU A 132 -6.97 3.07 -15.22
N ASN A 133 -7.34 4.30 -15.54
CA ASN A 133 -8.72 4.69 -15.85
C ASN A 133 -9.14 4.31 -17.28
N LEU A 134 -9.34 3.01 -17.50
CA LEU A 134 -9.79 2.45 -18.77
C LEU A 134 -11.27 2.75 -19.09
N GLU A 135 -12.10 3.03 -18.07
CA GLU A 135 -13.51 3.41 -18.29
C GLU A 135 -13.62 4.77 -18.99
N LYS A 136 -12.74 5.72 -18.63
CA LYS A 136 -12.68 7.06 -19.22
C LYS A 136 -11.90 7.08 -20.53
N ASP A 137 -10.85 6.26 -20.64
CA ASP A 137 -9.97 6.24 -21.80
C ASP A 137 -9.43 4.84 -22.10
N ALA A 138 -10.11 4.15 -23.02
CA ALA A 138 -9.71 2.81 -23.45
C ALA A 138 -8.35 2.79 -24.19
N SER A 139 -7.85 3.93 -24.68
CA SER A 139 -6.53 3.99 -25.33
C SER A 139 -5.37 3.77 -24.36
N LYS A 140 -5.62 3.86 -23.04
CA LYS A 140 -4.65 3.59 -21.98
C LYS A 140 -4.43 2.11 -21.68
N SER A 141 -4.98 1.18 -22.48
CA SER A 141 -4.86 -0.26 -22.20
C SER A 141 -3.42 -0.71 -22.04
N ASP A 142 -2.52 -0.18 -22.86
CA ASP A 142 -1.11 -0.56 -22.84
C ASP A 142 -0.42 0.03 -21.60
N GLU A 143 -0.68 1.30 -21.26
CA GLU A 143 -0.15 1.94 -20.05
C GLU A 143 -0.66 1.26 -18.77
N ALA A 144 -1.95 0.91 -18.72
CA ALA A 144 -2.54 0.17 -17.61
C ALA A 144 -1.91 -1.22 -17.49
N PHE A 145 -1.70 -1.91 -18.61
CA PHE A 145 -1.06 -3.23 -18.63
C PHE A 145 0.38 -3.18 -18.14
N GLU A 146 1.16 -2.21 -18.59
CA GLU A 146 2.52 -1.97 -18.10
C GLU A 146 2.53 -1.64 -16.60
N THR A 147 1.61 -0.80 -16.14
CA THR A 147 1.47 -0.45 -14.72
C THR A 147 1.19 -1.69 -13.87
N ILE A 148 0.23 -2.55 -14.28
CA ILE A 148 -0.10 -3.78 -13.57
C ILE A 148 1.05 -4.78 -13.60
N ILE A 149 1.76 -4.93 -14.73
CA ILE A 149 2.97 -5.76 -14.80
C ILE A 149 4.01 -5.26 -13.81
N ASN A 150 4.24 -3.94 -13.74
CA ASN A 150 5.24 -3.38 -12.84
C ASN A 150 4.89 -3.63 -11.38
N PHE A 151 3.61 -3.52 -10.99
CA PHE A 151 3.18 -3.90 -9.64
C PHE A 151 3.48 -5.36 -9.34
N CYS A 152 3.11 -6.26 -10.25
CA CYS A 152 3.35 -7.68 -10.08
C CYS A 152 4.85 -8.00 -10.02
N LYS A 153 5.66 -7.37 -10.86
CA LYS A 153 7.11 -7.53 -10.90
C LYS A 153 7.76 -7.08 -9.59
N LYS A 154 7.43 -5.89 -9.09
CA LYS A 154 7.93 -5.37 -7.81
C LYS A 154 7.60 -6.33 -6.65
N TYR A 155 6.39 -6.88 -6.64
CA TYR A 155 6.01 -7.85 -5.62
C TYR A 155 6.78 -9.18 -5.76
N GLU A 156 6.97 -9.70 -6.98
CA GLU A 156 7.80 -10.89 -7.19
C GLU A 156 9.25 -10.68 -6.74
N GLU A 157 9.84 -9.52 -7.02
CA GLU A 157 11.20 -9.18 -6.57
C GLU A 157 11.30 -9.19 -5.03
N LEU A 158 10.26 -8.70 -4.36
CA LEU A 158 10.15 -8.75 -2.91
C LEU A 158 10.00 -10.19 -2.40
N CYS A 159 9.12 -10.98 -3.02
CA CYS A 159 8.92 -12.39 -2.66
C CYS A 159 10.20 -13.20 -2.86
N ALA A 160 10.93 -13.01 -3.96
CA ALA A 160 12.19 -13.70 -4.21
C ALA A 160 13.25 -13.39 -3.15
N LYS A 161 13.26 -12.17 -2.61
CA LYS A 161 14.17 -11.78 -1.51
C LYS A 161 13.73 -12.36 -0.17
N LYS A 162 12.43 -12.28 0.18
CA LYS A 162 11.91 -12.74 1.47
C LYS A 162 11.79 -14.26 1.55
N TYR A 163 11.48 -14.92 0.44
CA TYR A 163 11.15 -16.34 0.33
C TYR A 163 11.80 -16.97 -0.91
N PRO A 164 13.14 -17.12 -0.94
CA PRO A 164 13.87 -17.55 -2.15
C PRO A 164 13.50 -18.95 -2.65
N GLU A 165 13.01 -19.82 -1.77
CA GLU A 165 12.61 -21.20 -2.09
C GLU A 165 11.14 -21.32 -2.54
N ALA A 166 10.34 -20.25 -2.40
CA ALA A 166 8.93 -20.28 -2.75
C ALA A 166 8.75 -20.10 -4.26
N PRO A 167 7.84 -20.87 -4.90
CA PRO A 167 7.53 -20.64 -6.30
C PRO A 167 6.90 -19.25 -6.48
N LEU A 168 7.17 -18.61 -7.61
CA LEU A 168 6.55 -17.34 -8.01
C LEU A 168 5.40 -17.63 -9.00
N PRO A 169 4.12 -17.58 -8.58
CA PRO A 169 3.00 -17.95 -9.42
C PRO A 169 2.92 -17.28 -10.79
N LEU A 170 3.31 -16.01 -10.92
CA LEU A 170 3.19 -15.30 -12.21
C LEU A 170 4.41 -15.50 -13.11
N GLU A 171 5.57 -15.86 -12.54
CA GLU A 171 6.82 -16.16 -13.23
C GLU A 171 7.26 -14.99 -14.13
N ILE A 172 6.98 -13.74 -13.71
CA ILE A 172 7.28 -12.54 -14.50
C ILE A 172 8.79 -12.34 -14.57
N LEU A 173 9.51 -12.56 -13.46
CA LEU A 173 10.97 -12.46 -13.44
C LEU A 173 11.69 -13.47 -14.33
N ASN A 174 11.06 -14.62 -14.61
CA ASN A 174 11.64 -15.68 -15.44
C ASN A 174 11.31 -15.56 -16.93
N ASN A 175 10.24 -14.84 -17.29
CA ASN A 175 9.67 -14.85 -18.64
C ASN A 175 9.75 -13.50 -19.39
N PHE A 176 10.27 -12.44 -18.79
CA PHE A 176 10.38 -11.10 -19.41
C PHE A 176 11.84 -10.61 -19.61
N ASN A 177 12.80 -11.52 -19.78
CA ASN A 177 14.17 -11.20 -20.23
C ASN A 177 14.30 -11.32 -21.75
#